data_AF-A0A813B675-F1
#
_entry.id   AF-A0A813B675-F1
#
_cell.length_a   1.000
_cell.length_b   1.000
_cell.length_c   1.000
_cell.angle_alpha   90.00
_cell.angle_beta   90.00
_cell.angle_gamma   90.00
#
_symmetry.space_group_name_H-M   'P 1'
#
loop_
_entity.id
_entity.type
_entity.pdbx_description
1 polymer ?
#
loop_
_entity_poly.entity_id
_entity_poly.type
_entity_poly.pdbx_seq_one_letter_code
_entity_poly.pdbx_strand_id
1 'polypeptide(L)' 'VKRGGTNIQQLHTIADPWEPNEVLDSPALLVLAPDSMEFATAREINEKFCTQMEVVHGKGSHYNMMQVGSGA' A
#
# COMPACT_ATOMS: atom_id res chain seq x y z
N VAL A 1 18.54 9.95 -10.62
CA VAL A 1 17.46 9.23 -9.89
C VAL A 1 17.64 7.71 -9.81
N LYS A 2 18.48 7.06 -10.66
CA LYS A 2 18.62 5.59 -10.71
C LYS A 2 19.23 4.89 -9.47
N ARG A 3 20.04 5.58 -8.64
CA ARG A 3 20.74 4.94 -7.49
C ARG A 3 19.87 4.75 -6.24
N GLY A 4 18.84 5.57 -6.03
CA GLY A 4 17.98 5.47 -4.84
C GLY A 4 17.04 4.25 -4.86
N GLY A 5 16.47 3.94 -6.04
CA GLY A 5 15.58 2.80 -6.20
C GLY A 5 16.28 1.44 -6.01
N THR A 6 17.55 1.34 -6.42
CA THR A 6 18.33 0.09 -6.29
C THR A 6 18.57 -0.30 -4.83
N ASN A 7 18.82 0.67 -3.94
CA ASN A 7 19.08 0.38 -2.52
C ASN A 7 17.83 -0.09 -1.78
N ILE A 8 16.66 0.48 -2.08
CA ILE A 8 15.38 0.04 -1.49
C ILE A 8 15.00 -1.34 -2.01
N GLN A 9 15.14 -1.59 -3.31
CA GLN A 9 14.90 -2.92 -3.90
C GLN A 9 15.78 -4.00 -3.25
N GLN A 10 17.05 -3.68 -2.96
CA GLN A 10 17.98 -4.61 -2.31
C GLN A 10 17.61 -4.90 -0.84
N LEU A 11 17.12 -3.90 -0.10
CA LEU A 11 16.62 -4.09 1.27
C LEU A 11 15.39 -5.01 1.29
N HIS A 12 14.51 -4.91 0.30
CA HIS A 12 13.36 -5.82 0.14
C HIS A 12 13.75 -7.27 -0.23
N THR A 13 14.93 -7.49 -0.82
CA THR A 13 15.44 -8.83 -1.13
C THR A 13 16.28 -9.47 -0.02
N ILE A 14 16.78 -8.67 0.93
CA ILE A 14 17.65 -9.14 2.04
C ILE A 14 16.83 -9.44 3.29
N ALA A 15 15.75 -8.69 3.54
CA ALA A 15 14.77 -9.10 4.52
C ALA A 15 13.95 -10.25 3.94
N ASP A 16 13.85 -11.38 4.66
CA ASP A 16 12.74 -12.32 4.45
C ASP A 16 11.43 -11.52 4.35
N PRO A 17 10.44 -11.97 3.55
CA PRO A 17 9.14 -11.32 3.50
C PRO A 17 8.64 -11.13 4.94
N TRP A 18 8.63 -9.87 5.37
CA TRP A 18 8.22 -9.53 6.72
C TRP A 18 6.71 -9.71 6.80
N GLU A 19 6.26 -10.52 7.76
CA GLU A 19 4.85 -10.69 8.09
C GLU A 19 4.61 -10.25 9.54
N PRO A 20 3.47 -9.58 9.82
CA PRO A 20 3.02 -9.36 11.19
C PRO A 20 2.87 -10.67 11.96
N ASN A 21 3.23 -10.67 13.25
CA ASN A 21 3.04 -11.82 14.14
C ASN A 21 1.58 -11.99 14.60
N GLU A 22 0.73 -10.99 14.38
CA GLU A 22 -0.64 -10.93 14.87
C GLU A 22 -1.59 -10.39 13.79
N VAL A 23 -2.87 -10.68 13.96
CA VAL A 23 -3.95 -10.11 13.14
C VAL A 23 -4.53 -8.86 13.82
N LEU A 24 -4.90 -7.87 13.02
CA LEU A 24 -5.64 -6.70 13.42
C LEU A 24 -7.15 -7.01 13.41
N ASP A 25 -7.70 -7.34 14.57
CA ASP A 25 -9.14 -7.57 14.76
C ASP A 25 -9.90 -6.29 15.17
N SER A 26 -9.84 -5.30 14.29
CA SER A 26 -10.54 -4.03 14.47
C SER A 26 -10.84 -3.39 13.11
N PRO A 27 -11.83 -2.47 13.03
CA PRO A 27 -12.13 -1.76 11.79
C PRO A 27 -10.89 -1.10 11.18
N ALA A 28 -10.65 -1.38 9.91
CA ALA A 28 -9.55 -0.82 9.14
C ALA A 28 -10.03 -0.34 7.78
N LEU A 29 -9.42 0.73 7.24
CA LEU A 29 -9.73 1.24 5.92
C LEU A 29 -8.49 1.17 5.03
N LEU A 30 -8.60 0.44 3.92
CA LEU A 30 -7.60 0.39 2.86
C LEU A 30 -8.03 1.31 1.71
N VAL A 31 -7.25 2.36 1.48
CA VAL A 31 -7.46 3.30 0.36
C VAL A 31 -6.52 2.94 -0.78
N LEU A 32 -7.07 2.48 -1.90
CA LEU A 32 -6.31 2.08 -3.08
C LEU A 32 -6.28 3.18 -4.13
N ALA A 33 -5.10 3.39 -4.72
CA ALA A 33 -4.94 4.24 -5.90
C ALA A 33 -5.30 3.45 -7.16
N PRO A 34 -6.30 3.86 -7.96
CA PRO A 34 -6.67 3.13 -9.18
C PRO A 34 -5.57 3.16 -10.25
N ASP A 35 -4.73 4.20 -10.28
CA ASP A 35 -3.73 4.41 -11.33
C ASP A 35 -2.35 3.83 -10.99
N SER A 36 -2.25 2.83 -10.11
CA SER A 36 -0.98 2.26 -9.65
C SER A 36 -1.01 0.73 -9.55
N MET A 37 -0.96 0.09 -10.72
CA MET A 37 -1.02 -1.37 -10.88
C MET A 37 0.13 -2.10 -10.17
N GLU A 38 1.25 -1.45 -9.91
CA GLU A 38 2.38 -2.02 -9.16
C GLU A 38 2.02 -2.37 -7.71
N PHE A 39 0.89 -1.85 -7.18
CA PHE A 39 0.38 -2.14 -5.84
C PHE A 39 -0.91 -2.96 -5.84
N ALA A 40 -1.25 -3.65 -6.94
CA ALA A 40 -2.50 -4.40 -7.08
C ALA A 40 -2.70 -5.50 -6.01
N THR A 41 -1.61 -6.05 -5.46
CA THR A 41 -1.64 -7.10 -4.42
C THR A 41 -1.86 -6.55 -3.01
N ALA A 42 -1.92 -5.23 -2.82
CA ALA A 42 -2.07 -4.62 -1.50
C ALA A 42 -3.33 -5.11 -0.76
N ARG A 43 -4.43 -5.32 -1.49
CA ARG A 43 -5.66 -5.89 -0.93
C ARG A 43 -5.42 -7.29 -0.37
N GLU A 44 -4.92 -8.20 -1.20
CA GLU A 44 -4.73 -9.62 -0.86
C GLU A 44 -3.73 -9.80 0.30
N ILE A 45 -2.71 -8.94 0.39
CA ILE A 45 -1.75 -8.97 1.50
C ILE A 45 -2.43 -8.53 2.80
N ASN A 46 -3.19 -7.44 2.78
CA ASN A 46 -3.83 -6.91 3.99
C ASN A 46 -5.01 -7.76 4.47
N GLU A 47 -5.74 -8.44 3.56
CA GLU A 47 -6.82 -9.37 3.93
C GLU A 47 -6.35 -10.55 4.80
N LYS A 48 -5.05 -10.88 4.78
CA LYS A 48 -4.48 -11.92 5.65
C LYS A 48 -4.39 -11.49 7.12
N PHE A 49 -4.30 -10.19 7.38
CA PHE A 49 -4.00 -9.65 8.70
C PHE A 49 -5.11 -8.75 9.24
N CYS A 50 -5.94 -8.14 8.40
CA CYS A 50 -7.00 -7.23 8.81
C CYS A 50 -8.37 -7.90 8.65
N THR A 51 -8.99 -8.34 9.74
CA THR A 51 -10.24 -9.14 9.71
C THR A 51 -11.47 -8.31 9.37
N GLN A 52 -11.44 -7.00 9.63
CA GLN A 52 -12.55 -6.06 9.44
C GLN A 52 -12.14 -4.90 8.52
N MET A 53 -11.48 -5.22 7.40
CA MET A 53 -10.99 -4.23 6.44
C MET A 53 -12.05 -3.83 5.41
N GLU A 54 -12.30 -2.53 5.29
CA GLU A 54 -13.03 -1.93 4.17
C GLU A 54 -12.05 -1.45 3.09
N VAL A 55 -12.47 -1.54 1.82
CA VAL A 55 -11.66 -1.10 0.68
C VAL A 55 -12.36 0.03 -0.06
N VAL A 56 -11.67 1.15 -0.23
CA VAL A 56 -12.13 2.29 -1.03
C VAL A 56 -11.10 2.66 -2.08
N HIS A 57 -11.55 3.16 -3.23
CA HIS A 57 -10.66 3.64 -4.28
C HIS A 57 -10.63 5.16 -4.26
N GLY A 58 -9.42 5.72 -4.11
CA GLY A 58 -9.18 7.14 -4.21
C GLY A 58 -9.19 7.63 -5.67
N LYS A 59 -8.74 8.87 -5.88
CA LYS A 59 -8.45 9.40 -7.21
C LYS A 59 -6.94 9.52 -7.40
N GLY A 60 -6.46 9.24 -8.61
CA GLY A 60 -5.05 9.35 -8.95
C GLY A 60 -4.22 8.12 -8.64
N SER A 61 -2.92 8.32 -8.50
CA SER A 61 -1.90 7.30 -8.27
C SER A 61 -1.45 7.27 -6.82
N HIS A 62 -0.68 6.24 -6.46
CA HIS A 62 -0.01 6.11 -5.16
C HIS A 62 0.79 7.37 -4.79
N TYR A 63 1.28 8.11 -5.79
CA TYR A 63 2.13 9.29 -5.61
C TYR A 63 1.36 10.60 -5.41
N ASN A 64 0.08 10.65 -5.77
CA ASN A 64 -0.68 11.91 -5.78
C ASN A 64 -2.08 11.84 -5.15
N MET A 65 -2.57 10.66 -4.77
CA MET A 65 -3.94 10.51 -4.22
C MET A 65 -4.20 11.28 -2.91
N MET A 66 -3.14 11.62 -2.16
CA MET A 66 -3.22 12.40 -0.92
C MET A 66 -2.93 13.89 -1.12
N GLN A 67 -2.69 14.31 -2.36
CA GLN A 67 -2.46 15.73 -2.64
C GLN A 67 -3.81 16.47 -2.59
N VAL A 68 -3.82 17.56 -1.82
CA VAL A 68 -4.96 18.48 -1.81
C VAL A 68 -5.01 19.16 -3.16
N GLY A 69 -6.04 18.87 -3.97
CA GLY A 69 -6.29 19.62 -5.19
C GLY A 69 -6.57 21.07 -4.85
N SER A 70 -5.81 22.00 -5.44
CA SER A 70 -6.06 23.45 -5.41
C SER A 70 -7.31 23.83 -6.24
N GLY A 71 -8.40 23.09 -6.12
CA GLY A 71 -9.63 23.26 -6.90
C GLY A 71 -10.78 23.70 -6.01
N ALA A 72 -10.92 25.02 -5.88
CA ALA A 72 -12.19 25.69 -5.61
C ALA A 72 -13.09 25.66 -6.86
#